data_AF-A0A2G1YTP7-F1
#
_entry.id   AF-A0A2G1YTP7-F1
#
_cell.length_a   1.000
_cell.length_b   1.000
_cell.length_c   1.000
_cell.angle_alpha   90.00
_cell.angle_beta   90.00
_cell.angle_gamma   90.00
#
_symmetry.space_group_name_H-M   'P 1'
#
loop_
_entity.id
_entity.type
_entity.pdbx_description
1 polymer ?
#
loop_
_entity_poly.entity_id
_entity_poly.type
_entity_poly.pdbx_seq_one_letter_code
_entity_poly.pdbx_strand_id
1 'polypeptide(L)'
;MILQKTVSKVRSISLSFQGLIVGIGMVFLALLSMDIGNMNFGFSFLPVIVIYYWPSAASYSWSLLCVFLFGLFYDMASANTLGMWALAFLVLFMVLDGAPRGRSGLGRAIIEYALAVLFCLIIVLLVGWLSMGRLPQVGSLLRNAVASIAVFPIAYWIRSMFVTISGSSGTLSMRE
;
A
#
# COMPACT_ATOMS: atom_id res chain seq x y z
N MET A 1 8.47 5.17 32.32
CA MET A 1 9.84 5.44 31.82
C MET A 1 9.99 4.69 30.50
N ILE A 2 9.56 5.33 29.41
CA ILE A 2 9.47 4.73 28.07
C ILE A 2 10.86 4.79 27.45
N LEU A 3 11.53 3.64 27.38
CA LEU A 3 12.71 3.46 26.53
C LEU A 3 12.25 3.59 25.07
N GLN A 4 12.10 4.82 24.59
CA GLN A 4 12.06 5.10 23.17
C GLN A 4 13.42 4.64 22.62
N LYS A 5 13.42 3.46 21.98
CA LYS A 5 14.47 3.07 21.04
C LYS A 5 14.52 4.18 19.99
N THR A 6 15.40 5.15 20.18
CA THR A 6 15.73 6.16 19.17
C THR A 6 16.32 5.39 18.00
N VAL A 7 15.46 4.95 17.09
CA VAL A 7 15.88 4.44 15.79
C VAL A 7 16.77 5.53 15.21
N SER A 8 18.02 5.19 14.88
CA SER A 8 18.94 6.17 14.32
C SER A 8 18.27 6.85 13.11
N LYS A 9 18.43 8.17 12.96
CA LYS A 9 17.82 8.93 11.84
C LYS A 9 18.08 8.25 10.48
N VAL A 10 19.24 7.63 10.32
CA VAL A 10 19.62 6.88 9.13
C VAL A 10 18.72 5.65 8.91
N ARG A 11 18.38 4.92 9.97
CA ARG A 11 17.53 3.72 9.87
C ARG A 11 16.08 4.08 9.58
N SER A 12 15.55 5.17 10.13
CA SER A 12 14.19 5.62 9.82
C SER A 12 14.05 6.11 8.37
N ILE A 13 15.08 6.76 7.83
CA ILE A 13 15.14 7.13 6.41
C ILE A 13 15.23 5.88 5.53
N SER A 14 16.11 4.93 5.87
CA SER A 14 16.26 3.68 5.12
C SER A 14 14.94 2.89 5.03
N LEU A 15 14.13 2.87 6.09
CA LEU A 15 12.81 2.26 6.08
C LEU A 15 11.83 2.93 5.10
N SER A 16 11.87 4.26 4.95
CA SER A 16 11.07 4.96 3.94
C SER A 16 11.45 4.52 2.52
N PHE A 17 12.75 4.40 2.23
CA PHE A 17 13.25 3.92 0.95
C PHE A 17 12.92 2.44 0.70
N GLN A 18 12.92 1.60 1.73
CA GLN A 18 12.44 0.22 1.60
C GLN A 18 10.94 0.19 1.22
N GLY A 19 10.13 1.04 1.86
CA GLY A 19 8.73 1.22 1.48
C GLY A 19 8.57 1.65 0.02
N LEU A 20 9.40 2.58 -0.46
CA LEU A 20 9.45 2.98 -1.87
C LEU A 20 9.74 1.81 -2.81
N ILE A 21 10.79 1.02 -2.52
CA ILE A 21 11.20 -0.12 -3.35
C ILE A 21 10.07 -1.16 -3.43
N VAL A 22 9.45 -1.49 -2.29
CA VAL A 22 8.31 -2.41 -2.26
C VAL A 22 7.11 -1.81 -3.00
N GLY A 23 6.88 -0.50 -2.88
CA GLY A 23 5.89 0.28 -3.62
C GLY A 23 6.04 0.11 -5.12
N ILE A 24 7.25 0.35 -5.63
CA ILE A 24 7.58 0.19 -7.06
C ILE A 24 7.37 -1.26 -7.51
N GLY A 25 7.80 -2.25 -6.71
CA GLY A 25 7.53 -3.66 -7.00
C GLY A 25 6.05 -3.98 -7.11
N MET A 26 5.23 -3.45 -6.20
CA MET A 26 3.77 -3.61 -6.26
C MET A 26 3.14 -2.87 -7.44
N VAL A 27 3.70 -1.74 -7.87
CA VAL A 27 3.27 -1.07 -9.10
C VAL A 27 3.44 -1.97 -10.32
N PHE A 28 4.58 -2.65 -10.47
CA PHE A 28 4.75 -3.60 -11.58
C PHE A 28 3.71 -4.72 -11.54
N LEU A 29 3.39 -5.25 -10.36
CA LEU A 29 2.32 -6.23 -10.19
C LEU A 29 0.93 -5.63 -10.50
N ALA A 30 0.71 -4.36 -10.17
CA ALA A 30 -0.54 -3.65 -10.43
C ALA A 30 -0.79 -3.38 -11.92
N LEU A 31 0.27 -3.33 -12.73
CA LEU A 31 0.21 -3.20 -14.19
C LEU A 31 -0.09 -4.53 -14.88
N LEU A 32 0.01 -5.66 -14.17
CA LEU A 32 -0.46 -6.93 -14.69
C LEU A 32 -1.99 -6.92 -14.70
N SER A 33 -2.55 -7.35 -15.82
CA SER A 33 -3.97 -7.60 -15.97
C SER A 33 -4.17 -9.08 -16.29
N MET A 34 -5.17 -9.69 -15.68
CA MET A 34 -5.59 -11.04 -16.02
C MET A 34 -6.91 -10.99 -16.78
N ASP A 35 -6.88 -11.52 -18.00
CA ASP A 35 -8.08 -11.73 -18.81
C ASP A 35 -8.62 -13.13 -18.49
N ILE A 36 -9.75 -13.18 -17.79
CA ILE A 36 -10.46 -14.43 -17.50
C ILE A 36 -11.77 -14.40 -18.28
N GLY A 37 -11.78 -15.08 -19.42
CA GLY A 37 -12.90 -15.05 -20.37
C GLY A 37 -13.00 -13.70 -21.09
N ASN A 38 -14.15 -13.03 -20.99
CA ASN A 38 -14.43 -11.73 -21.62
C ASN A 38 -14.37 -10.55 -20.60
N MET A 39 -13.84 -10.80 -19.40
CA MET A 39 -13.68 -9.81 -18.34
C MET A 39 -12.20 -9.59 -18.04
N ASN A 40 -11.79 -8.32 -18.09
CA ASN A 40 -10.45 -7.88 -17.68
C ASN A 40 -10.45 -7.58 -16.18
N PHE A 41 -9.58 -8.27 -15.43
CA PHE A 41 -9.31 -8.02 -14.02
C PHE A 41 -7.94 -7.38 -13.87
N GLY A 42 -7.92 -6.11 -13.49
CA GLY A 42 -6.69 -5.38 -13.18
C GLY A 42 -6.42 -5.36 -11.67
N PHE A 43 -5.16 -5.13 -11.32
CA PHE A 43 -4.71 -5.05 -9.93
C PHE A 43 -4.38 -3.63 -9.51
N SER A 44 -5.16 -2.65 -9.98
CA SER A 44 -4.79 -1.23 -9.85
C SER A 44 -4.68 -0.71 -8.41
N PHE A 45 -5.37 -1.36 -7.46
CA PHE A 45 -5.34 -0.99 -6.05
C PHE A 45 -4.30 -1.77 -5.23
N LEU A 46 -3.51 -2.64 -5.86
CA LEU A 46 -2.51 -3.46 -5.19
C LEU A 46 -1.40 -2.63 -4.51
N PRO A 47 -0.95 -1.46 -5.04
CA PRO A 47 0.01 -0.60 -4.35
C PRO A 47 -0.50 -0.05 -3.00
N VAL A 48 -1.82 -0.03 -2.78
CA VAL A 48 -2.42 0.36 -1.49
C VAL A 48 -1.96 -0.55 -0.35
N ILE A 49 -1.62 -1.80 -0.64
CA ILE A 49 -1.10 -2.76 0.35
C ILE A 49 0.20 -2.22 0.99
N VAL A 50 1.04 -1.55 0.21
CA VAL A 50 2.31 -0.99 0.68
C VAL A 50 2.07 0.17 1.63
N ILE A 51 1.11 1.03 1.32
CA ILE A 51 0.71 2.14 2.19
C ILE A 51 0.10 1.59 3.48
N TYR A 52 -0.73 0.55 3.38
CA TYR A 52 -1.36 -0.08 4.54
C TYR A 52 -0.33 -0.71 5.50
N TYR A 53 0.72 -1.32 4.97
CA TYR A 53 1.81 -1.91 5.74
C TYR A 53 3.04 -1.01 5.86
N TRP A 54 2.89 0.29 5.64
CA TRP A 54 4.04 1.19 5.64
C TRP A 54 4.79 1.13 6.99
N PRO A 55 6.14 1.15 7.00
CA PRO A 55 6.87 0.98 8.25
C PRO A 55 6.64 2.16 9.21
N SER A 56 6.15 1.89 10.42
CA SER A 56 5.84 2.94 11.41
C SER A 56 7.08 3.62 12.00
N ALA A 57 8.25 2.95 11.90
CA ALA A 57 9.53 3.52 12.30
C ALA A 57 10.19 4.35 11.19
N ALA A 58 9.52 4.49 10.04
CA ALA A 58 10.00 5.31 8.92
C ALA A 58 9.88 6.80 9.24
N SER A 59 10.72 7.62 8.62
CA SER A 59 10.61 9.08 8.75
C SER A 59 9.37 9.58 8.02
N TYR A 60 8.49 10.33 8.70
CA TYR A 60 7.25 10.83 8.12
C TYR A 60 7.47 11.69 6.87
N SER A 61 8.37 12.68 6.93
CA SER A 61 8.66 13.57 5.80
C SER A 61 9.24 12.83 4.59
N TRP A 62 10.17 11.91 4.81
CA TRP A 62 10.72 11.08 3.73
C TRP A 62 9.70 10.09 3.20
N SER A 63 8.81 9.58 4.06
CA SER A 63 7.72 8.70 3.62
C SER A 63 6.73 9.44 2.72
N LEU A 64 6.38 10.69 3.03
CA LEU A 64 5.56 11.52 2.13
C LEU A 64 6.23 11.69 0.76
N LEU A 65 7.53 12.00 0.73
CA LEU A 65 8.28 12.10 -0.52
C LEU A 65 8.28 10.77 -1.29
N CYS A 66 8.57 9.65 -0.62
CA CYS A 66 8.55 8.32 -1.22
C CYS A 66 7.16 7.95 -1.74
N VAL A 67 6.10 8.25 -0.97
CA VAL A 67 4.70 7.99 -1.35
C VAL A 67 4.33 8.76 -2.60
N PHE A 68 4.68 10.05 -2.63
CA PHE A 68 4.49 10.89 -3.80
C PHE A 68 5.23 10.36 -5.03
N LEU A 69 6.53 10.04 -4.90
CA LEU A 69 7.35 9.56 -6.01
C LEU A 69 6.85 8.24 -6.59
N PHE A 70 6.45 7.29 -5.74
CA PHE A 70 5.92 6.02 -6.27
C PHE A 70 4.55 6.21 -6.90
N GLY A 71 3.69 7.08 -6.36
CA GLY A 71 2.40 7.37 -6.96
C GLY A 71 2.53 8.07 -8.31
N LEU A 72 3.48 9.01 -8.44
CA LEU A 72 3.83 9.65 -9.70
C LEU A 72 4.35 8.62 -10.72
N PHE A 73 5.22 7.72 -10.27
CA PHE A 73 5.69 6.60 -11.11
C PHE A 73 4.52 5.72 -11.56
N TYR A 74 3.55 5.47 -10.69
CA TYR A 74 2.38 4.68 -11.04
C TYR A 74 1.50 5.37 -12.08
N ASP A 75 1.28 6.68 -11.93
CA ASP A 75 0.56 7.48 -12.93
C ASP A 75 1.24 7.40 -14.30
N MET A 76 2.56 7.55 -14.34
CA MET A 76 3.35 7.45 -15.58
C MET A 76 3.29 6.07 -16.20
N ALA A 77 3.44 5.01 -15.39
CA ALA A 77 3.50 3.64 -15.87
C ALA A 77 2.13 3.10 -16.32
N SER A 78 1.05 3.59 -15.71
CA SER A 78 -0.33 3.21 -16.07
C SER A 78 -0.92 4.04 -17.21
N ALA A 79 -0.18 5.01 -17.75
CA ALA A 79 -0.64 5.96 -18.77
C ALA A 79 -1.95 6.69 -18.41
N ASN A 80 -2.20 6.87 -17.10
CA ASN A 80 -3.36 7.60 -16.58
C ASN A 80 -3.05 9.10 -16.45
N THR A 81 -4.04 9.88 -16.00
CA THR A 81 -3.82 11.29 -15.65
C THR A 81 -2.72 11.42 -14.62
N LEU A 82 -1.70 12.18 -14.98
CA LEU A 82 -0.55 12.45 -14.13
C LEU A 82 -0.99 13.14 -12.82
N GLY A 83 -0.61 12.55 -11.68
CA GLY A 83 -0.91 13.08 -10.35
C GLY A 83 -2.17 12.50 -9.68
N MET A 84 -2.98 11.72 -10.38
CA MET A 84 -4.22 11.15 -9.82
C MET A 84 -3.91 10.12 -8.72
N TRP A 85 -3.09 9.11 -9.03
CA TRP A 85 -2.68 8.10 -8.07
C TRP A 85 -1.71 8.67 -7.03
N ALA A 86 -0.82 9.59 -7.44
CA ALA A 86 0.06 10.29 -6.51
C ALA A 86 -0.73 10.98 -5.38
N LEU A 87 -1.80 11.70 -5.74
CA LEU A 87 -2.66 12.37 -4.76
C LEU A 87 -3.44 11.35 -3.91
N ALA A 88 -4.06 10.34 -4.55
CA ALA A 88 -4.82 9.31 -3.84
C ALA A 88 -3.97 8.60 -2.77
N PHE A 89 -2.72 8.24 -3.11
CA PHE A 89 -1.81 7.56 -2.20
C PHE A 89 -1.28 8.47 -1.10
N LEU A 90 -0.98 9.74 -1.40
CA LEU A 90 -0.57 10.72 -0.39
C LEU A 90 -1.67 10.96 0.64
N VAL A 91 -2.89 11.22 0.19
CA VAL A 91 -4.01 11.48 1.10
C VAL A 91 -4.31 10.23 1.92
N LEU A 92 -4.29 9.04 1.30
CA LEU A 92 -4.44 7.80 2.06
C LEU A 92 -3.34 7.68 3.12
N PHE A 93 -2.07 7.89 2.76
CA PHE A 93 -0.96 7.81 3.71
C PHE A 93 -1.14 8.77 4.90
N MET A 94 -1.58 10.00 4.66
CA MET A 94 -1.88 10.97 5.72
C MET A 94 -3.03 10.51 6.62
N VAL A 95 -4.09 9.93 6.05
CA VAL A 95 -5.23 9.40 6.82
C VAL A 95 -4.84 8.17 7.65
N LEU A 96 -3.90 7.35 7.17
CA LEU A 96 -3.42 6.18 7.91
C LEU A 96 -2.35 6.52 8.95
N ASP A 97 -1.79 7.73 8.91
CA ASP A 97 -0.71 8.25 9.78
C ASP A 97 0.54 7.34 9.85
N GLY A 98 0.73 6.48 8.84
CA GLY A 98 1.79 5.45 8.86
C GLY A 98 1.75 4.51 10.07
N ALA A 99 0.62 4.42 10.78
CA ALA A 99 0.50 3.65 12.01
C ALA A 99 0.46 2.13 11.71
N PRO A 100 1.12 1.29 12.52
CA PRO A 100 1.25 -0.13 12.23
C PRO A 100 -0.10 -0.84 12.39
N ARG A 101 -0.64 -1.34 11.27
CA ARG A 101 -1.83 -2.19 11.24
C ARG A 101 -1.41 -3.64 11.02
N GLY A 102 -2.04 -4.57 11.73
CA GLY A 102 -1.70 -6.00 11.63
C GLY A 102 -1.34 -6.70 12.94
N ARG A 103 -1.79 -6.18 14.10
CA ARG A 103 -1.89 -6.98 15.34
C ARG A 103 -3.29 -7.53 15.59
N SER A 104 -4.28 -7.10 14.81
CA SER A 104 -5.64 -7.64 14.81
C SER A 104 -5.74 -8.81 13.82
N GLY A 105 -6.59 -9.79 14.14
CA GLY A 105 -6.78 -10.98 13.31
C GLY A 105 -7.18 -10.65 11.86
N LEU A 106 -6.98 -11.63 10.97
CA LEU A 106 -7.15 -11.52 9.51
C LEU A 106 -8.43 -10.78 9.09
N GLY A 107 -9.58 -11.11 9.69
CA GLY A 107 -10.87 -10.50 9.35
C GLY A 107 -10.90 -8.98 9.54
N ARG A 108 -10.31 -8.48 10.64
CA ARG A 108 -10.24 -7.03 10.88
C ARG A 108 -9.27 -6.35 9.92
N ALA A 109 -8.14 -6.99 9.59
CA ALA A 109 -7.21 -6.46 8.61
C ALA A 109 -7.84 -6.36 7.21
N ILE A 110 -8.65 -7.35 6.80
CA ILE A 110 -9.39 -7.30 5.53
C ILE A 110 -10.36 -6.12 5.53
N ILE A 111 -11.12 -5.89 6.60
CA ILE A 111 -12.07 -4.78 6.70
C ILE A 111 -11.33 -3.43 6.62
N GLU A 112 -10.26 -3.25 7.38
CA GLU A 112 -9.46 -2.02 7.36
C GLU A 112 -8.83 -1.77 5.98
N TYR A 113 -8.36 -2.82 5.31
CA TYR A 113 -7.85 -2.72 3.95
C TYR A 113 -8.96 -2.39 2.94
N ALA A 114 -10.13 -3.02 3.05
CA ALA A 114 -11.27 -2.73 2.19
C ALA A 114 -11.72 -1.27 2.35
N LEU A 115 -11.70 -0.71 3.57
CA LEU A 115 -11.96 0.71 3.80
C LEU A 115 -10.89 1.62 3.17
N ALA A 116 -9.61 1.23 3.23
CA ALA A 116 -8.54 1.98 2.56
C ALA A 116 -8.69 1.97 1.03
N VAL A 117 -9.04 0.82 0.45
CA VAL A 117 -9.34 0.69 -0.99
C VAL A 117 -10.56 1.53 -1.36
N LEU A 118 -11.63 1.47 -0.58
CA LEU A 118 -12.83 2.27 -0.79
C LEU A 118 -12.52 3.78 -0.75
N PHE A 119 -11.69 4.19 0.20
CA PHE A 119 -11.25 5.58 0.32
C PHE A 119 -10.44 6.03 -0.91
N CYS A 120 -9.47 5.24 -1.36
CA CYS A 120 -8.74 5.51 -2.60
C CYS A 120 -9.67 5.56 -3.82
N LEU A 121 -10.64 4.64 -3.91
CA LEU A 121 -11.61 4.60 -5.00
C LEU A 121 -12.44 5.90 -5.05
N ILE A 122 -12.89 6.41 -3.91
CA ILE A 122 -13.59 7.70 -3.83
C ILE A 122 -12.71 8.84 -4.35
N ILE A 123 -11.45 8.92 -3.93
CA ILE A 123 -10.52 9.97 -4.38
C ILE A 123 -10.31 9.88 -5.90
N VAL A 124 -10.05 8.68 -6.43
CA VAL A 124 -9.84 8.47 -7.86
C VAL A 124 -11.08 8.86 -8.67
N LEU A 125 -12.29 8.54 -8.19
CA LEU A 125 -13.53 8.96 -8.83
C LEU A 125 -13.72 10.48 -8.81
N LEU A 126 -13.44 11.13 -7.67
CA LEU A 126 -13.54 12.60 -7.55
C LEU A 126 -12.53 13.30 -8.46
N VAL A 127 -11.25 12.90 -8.41
CA VAL A 127 -10.19 13.49 -9.23
C VAL A 127 -10.42 13.19 -10.71
N GLY A 128 -10.85 11.96 -11.05
CA GLY A 128 -11.18 11.58 -12.42
C GLY A 128 -12.33 12.39 -13.00
N TRP A 129 -13.38 12.59 -12.21
CA TRP A 129 -14.50 13.43 -12.60
C TRP A 129 -14.09 14.90 -12.80
N LEU A 130 -13.30 15.46 -11.88
CA LEU A 130 -12.80 16.84 -11.98
C LEU A 130 -11.84 17.05 -13.15
N SER A 131 -10.99 16.06 -13.45
CA SER A 131 -9.96 16.15 -14.48
C SER A 131 -10.50 15.90 -15.89
N MET A 132 -11.32 14.87 -16.07
CA MET A 132 -11.77 14.42 -17.39
C MET A 132 -13.19 14.91 -17.75
N GLY A 133 -13.90 15.53 -16.81
CA GLY A 133 -15.29 15.96 -16.98
C GLY A 133 -16.28 14.80 -17.18
N ARG A 134 -15.82 13.56 -17.04
CA ARG A 134 -16.59 12.32 -17.16
C ARG A 134 -16.20 11.38 -16.03
N LEU A 135 -17.17 10.61 -15.56
CA LEU A 135 -16.88 9.59 -14.56
C LEU A 135 -15.98 8.51 -15.19
N PRO A 136 -14.90 8.11 -14.50
CA PRO A 136 -14.12 6.93 -14.87
C PRO A 136 -15.04 5.70 -14.98
N GLN A 137 -14.61 4.67 -15.72
CA GLN A 137 -15.38 3.43 -15.84
C GLN A 137 -15.49 2.74 -14.48
N VAL A 138 -16.55 3.05 -13.72
CA VAL A 138 -16.75 2.57 -12.36
C VAL A 138 -16.76 1.04 -12.29
N GLY A 139 -17.31 0.39 -13.31
CA GLY A 139 -17.38 -1.07 -13.39
C GLY A 139 -16.01 -1.75 -13.42
N SER A 140 -15.03 -1.20 -14.13
CA SER A 140 -13.66 -1.77 -14.14
C SER A 140 -12.94 -1.47 -12.83
N LEU A 141 -13.10 -0.27 -12.28
CA LEU A 141 -12.51 0.09 -10.97
C LEU A 141 -13.03 -0.78 -9.83
N LEU A 142 -14.34 -1.08 -9.80
CA LEU A 142 -14.92 -1.97 -8.80
C LEU A 142 -14.39 -3.40 -8.91
N ARG A 143 -14.27 -3.93 -10.13
CA ARG A 143 -13.65 -5.25 -10.34
C ARG A 143 -12.20 -5.28 -9.85
N ASN A 144 -11.43 -4.23 -10.15
CA ASN A 144 -10.04 -4.12 -9.70
C ASN A 144 -9.93 -3.99 -8.18
N ALA A 145 -10.86 -3.27 -7.54
CA ALA A 145 -10.92 -3.17 -6.08
C ALA A 145 -11.21 -4.53 -5.44
N VAL A 146 -12.19 -5.28 -5.96
CA VAL A 146 -12.52 -6.63 -5.48
C VAL A 146 -11.34 -7.59 -5.68
N ALA A 147 -10.70 -7.56 -6.85
CA ALA A 147 -9.52 -8.37 -7.13
C ALA A 147 -8.38 -8.08 -6.15
N SER A 148 -8.12 -6.79 -5.86
CA SER A 148 -7.10 -6.38 -4.90
C SER A 148 -7.41 -6.86 -3.47
N ILE A 149 -8.68 -6.75 -3.04
CA ILE A 149 -9.12 -7.25 -1.73
C ILE A 149 -8.98 -8.78 -1.65
N ALA A 150 -9.26 -9.50 -2.73
CA ALA A 150 -9.09 -10.95 -2.79
C ALA A 150 -7.62 -11.39 -2.69
N VAL A 151 -6.68 -10.57 -3.18
CA VAL A 151 -5.22 -10.83 -3.08
C VAL A 151 -4.67 -10.47 -1.69
N PHE A 152 -5.30 -9.55 -0.96
CA PHE A 152 -4.82 -9.07 0.33
C PHE A 152 -4.55 -10.17 1.39
N PRO A 153 -5.38 -11.22 1.57
CA PRO A 153 -5.10 -12.31 2.51
C PRO A 153 -3.76 -12.99 2.26
N ILE A 154 -3.36 -13.13 0.99
CA ILE A 154 -2.07 -13.71 0.59
C ILE A 154 -0.93 -12.80 1.07
N ALA A 155 -1.06 -11.48 0.85
CA ALA A 155 -0.08 -10.50 1.34
C ALA A 155 0.01 -10.48 2.88
N TYR A 156 -1.13 -10.63 3.59
CA TYR A 156 -1.16 -10.76 5.05
C TYR A 156 -0.40 -12.00 5.53
N TRP A 157 -0.60 -13.14 4.87
CA TRP A 157 0.09 -14.40 5.18
C TRP A 157 1.60 -14.32 4.94
N ILE A 158 2.02 -13.76 3.80
CA ILE A 158 3.44 -13.57 3.51
C ILE A 158 4.09 -12.71 4.60
N ARG A 159 3.44 -11.61 5.00
CA ARG A 159 3.92 -10.75 6.09
C ARG A 159 4.02 -11.49 7.42
N SER A 160 3.01 -12.29 7.78
CA SER A 160 3.02 -13.00 9.06
C SER A 160 4.18 -13.99 9.15
N MET A 161 4.49 -14.71 8.06
CA MET A 161 5.65 -15.62 7.99
C MET A 161 6.97 -14.90 8.24
N PHE A 162 7.19 -13.74 7.60
CA PHE A 162 8.42 -12.95 7.82
C PHE A 162 8.57 -12.48 9.27
N VAL A 163 7.46 -12.08 9.90
CA VAL A 163 7.47 -11.66 11.31
C VAL A 163 7.79 -12.84 12.23
N THR A 164 7.22 -14.02 11.99
CA THR A 164 7.49 -15.24 12.78
C THR A 164 8.96 -15.65 12.71
N ILE A 165 9.55 -15.64 11.51
CA ILE A 165 10.97 -16.01 11.30
C ILE A 165 11.91 -15.02 12.00
N SER A 166 11.60 -13.71 11.96
CA SER A 166 12.39 -12.70 12.67
C SER A 166 12.30 -12.80 14.20
N GLY A 167 11.22 -13.38 14.72
CA GLY A 167 11.01 -13.62 16.15
C GLY A 167 11.76 -14.84 16.69
N SER A 168 11.92 -15.90 15.88
CA SER A 168 12.64 -17.12 16.29
C SER A 168 14.17 -16.93 16.37
N SER A 169 14.73 -15.96 15.67
CA SER A 169 16.18 -15.65 15.76
C SER A 169 16.58 -14.97 17.06
N GLY A 170 15.63 -14.51 17.89
CA GLY A 170 15.91 -13.86 19.18
C GLY A 170 16.01 -14.80 20.38
N THR A 171 15.59 -16.07 20.26
CA THR A 171 15.57 -17.02 21.39
C THR A 171 16.76 -17.97 21.42
N LEU A 172 17.60 -17.98 20.38
CA LEU A 172 18.79 -18.84 20.32
C LEU A 172 20.05 -18.23 20.95
N SER A 173 20.05 -16.94 21.33
CA SER A 173 21.22 -16.29 21.97
C SER A 173 21.15 -16.21 23.50
N MET A 174 20.19 -16.88 24.14
CA MET A 174 20.04 -16.90 25.61
C MET A 174 20.23 -18.30 26.21
N ARG A 175 20.87 -19.21 25.46
CA ARG A 175 21.10 -20.61 25.89
C ARG A 175 22.57 -21.05 25.82
N GLU A 176 23.50 -20.10 25.78
CA GLU A 176 24.93 -20.37 25.99
C GLU A 176 25.40 -19.73 27.29
#